data_AF-A0A950L7L6-F1
#
_entry.id   AF-A0A950L7L6-F1
#
_cell.length_a   1.000
_cell.length_b   1.000
_cell.length_c   1.000
_cell.angle_alpha   90.00
_cell.angle_beta   90.00
_cell.angle_gamma   90.00
#
_symmetry.space_group_name_H-M   'P 1'
#
loop_
_entity.id
_entity.type
_entity.pdbx_description
1 polymer ?
#
loop_
_entity_poly.entity_id
_entity_poly.type
_entity_poly.pdbx_seq_one_letter_code
_entity_poly.pdbx_strand_id
1 'polypeptide(L)' 'MIVASVANIFLHSSALMLTVSTIGVGIFSAFILYDLKAVRDGQVTNYIEATLHVYLSLINLFQNLLTLLTLLSGRDR' A
#
# COMPACT_ATOMS: atom_id res chain seq x y z
N MET A 1 -6.66 29.84 -4.77
CA MET A 1 -7.76 29.25 -3.97
C MET A 1 -8.48 28.12 -4.70
N ILE A 2 -8.87 28.27 -5.98
CA ILE A 2 -9.59 27.23 -6.75
C ILE A 2 -8.79 25.91 -6.89
N VAL A 3 -7.49 25.98 -7.17
CA VAL A 3 -6.65 24.77 -7.30
C VAL A 3 -6.51 24.03 -5.96
N ALA A 4 -6.35 24.77 -4.86
CA ALA A 4 -6.26 24.21 -3.52
C ALA A 4 -7.59 23.56 -3.07
N SER A 5 -8.74 24.16 -3.41
CA SER A 5 -10.05 23.57 -3.11
C SER A 5 -10.36 22.34 -3.95
N VAL A 6 -9.97 22.33 -5.22
CA VAL A 6 -10.12 21.16 -6.11
C VAL A 6 -9.23 20.02 -5.62
N ALA A 7 -7.97 20.29 -5.30
CA ALA A 7 -7.08 19.31 -4.67
C ALA A 7 -7.66 18.78 -3.35
N ASN A 8 -8.24 19.64 -2.52
CA ASN A 8 -8.85 19.22 -1.25
C ASN A 8 -10.05 18.26 -1.44
N ILE A 9 -10.84 18.41 -2.51
CA ILE A 9 -11.97 17.51 -2.84
C ILE A 9 -11.45 16.13 -3.29
N PHE A 10 -10.38 16.10 -4.09
CA PHE A 10 -9.73 14.85 -4.49
C PHE A 10 -9.03 14.18 -3.29
N LEU A 11 -8.42 14.95 -2.40
CA LEU A 11 -7.75 14.47 -1.19
C LEU A 11 -8.72 13.96 -0.10
N HIS A 12 -9.94 14.51 -0.02
CA HIS A 12 -10.96 14.09 0.95
C HIS A 12 -11.97 13.05 0.44
N SER A 13 -11.89 12.66 -0.84
CA SER A 13 -12.86 11.69 -1.37
C SER A 13 -12.59 10.29 -0.80
N SER A 14 -13.48 9.83 0.09
CA SER A 14 -13.46 8.47 0.63
C SER A 14 -13.46 7.40 -0.46
N ALA A 15 -14.04 7.70 -1.64
CA ALA A 15 -14.03 6.81 -2.79
C ALA A 15 -12.64 6.72 -3.45
N LEU A 16 -11.94 7.84 -3.61
CA LEU A 16 -10.58 7.85 -4.16
C LEU A 16 -9.62 7.12 -3.22
N MET A 17 -9.73 7.37 -1.91
CA MET A 17 -8.91 6.72 -0.89
C MET A 17 -9.12 5.21 -0.87
N LEU A 18 -10.37 4.75 -1.03
CA LEU A 18 -10.69 3.33 -1.18
C LEU A 18 -9.98 2.72 -2.39
N THR A 19 -10.11 3.33 -3.58
CA THR A 19 -9.47 2.84 -4.81
C THR A 19 -7.95 2.78 -4.67
N VAL A 20 -7.33 3.84 -4.16
CA VAL A 20 -5.88 3.91 -3.97
C VAL A 20 -5.41 2.85 -2.99
N SER A 21 -6.10 2.68 -1.85
CA SER A 21 -5.72 1.66 -0.88
C SER A 21 -5.92 0.23 -1.40
N THR A 22 -6.97 -0.05 -2.18
CA THR A 22 -7.16 -1.35 -2.83
C THR A 22 -6.04 -1.65 -3.83
N ILE A 23 -5.67 -0.68 -4.67
CA ILE A 23 -4.54 -0.82 -5.59
C ILE A 23 -3.23 -1.02 -4.81
N GLY A 24 -3.03 -0.24 -3.75
CA GLY A 24 -1.87 -0.34 -2.86
C GLY A 24 -1.71 -1.73 -2.27
N VAL A 25 -2.79 -2.33 -1.76
CA VAL A 25 -2.78 -3.73 -1.27
C VAL A 25 -2.29 -4.69 -2.35
N GLY A 26 -2.80 -4.58 -3.58
CA GLY A 26 -2.39 -5.43 -4.69
C GLY A 26 -0.90 -5.27 -5.04
N ILE A 27 -0.44 -4.03 -5.16
CA ILE A 27 0.95 -3.70 -5.54
C ILE A 27 1.94 -4.19 -4.47
N PHE A 28 1.73 -3.83 -3.20
CA PHE A 28 2.66 -4.22 -2.14
C PHE A 28 2.65 -5.72 -1.88
N SER A 29 1.52 -6.41 -2.08
CA SER A 29 1.48 -7.87 -2.05
C SER A 29 2.31 -8.48 -3.19
N ALA A 30 2.23 -7.92 -4.40
CA ALA A 30 3.04 -8.37 -5.53
C ALA A 30 4.54 -8.14 -5.30
N PHE A 31 4.93 -7.00 -4.73
CA PHE A 31 6.32 -6.72 -4.36
C PHE A 31 6.85 -7.72 -3.33
N ILE A 32 6.09 -8.02 -2.28
CA ILE A 32 6.50 -9.06 -1.30
C ILE A 32 6.70 -10.40 -2.00
N LEU A 33 5.78 -10.83 -2.87
CA LEU A 33 5.91 -12.09 -3.59
C LEU A 33 7.14 -12.09 -4.52
N TYR A 34 7.41 -10.98 -5.18
CA TYR A 34 8.57 -10.82 -6.06
C TYR A 34 9.89 -10.89 -5.27
N ASP A 35 10.00 -10.13 -4.19
CA ASP A 35 11.21 -10.10 -3.36
C ASP A 35 11.46 -11.46 -2.69
N LEU A 36 10.42 -12.09 -2.15
CA LEU A 36 10.52 -13.44 -1.57
C LEU A 36 10.90 -14.49 -2.60
N LYS A 37 10.42 -14.36 -3.85
CA LYS A 37 10.82 -15.23 -4.95
C LYS A 37 12.29 -15.06 -5.29
N ALA A 38 12.77 -13.82 -5.44
CA ALA A 38 14.18 -13.55 -5.73
C ALA A 38 15.10 -14.11 -4.62
N VAL A 39 14.71 -13.97 -3.35
CA VAL A 39 15.43 -14.55 -2.21
C VAL A 39 15.42 -16.07 -2.24
N ARG A 40 14.27 -16.70 -2.52
CA ARG A 40 14.15 -18.17 -2.64
C ARG A 40 15.02 -18.71 -3.77
N ASP A 41 14.99 -18.05 -4.93
CA ASP A 41 15.68 -18.48 -6.13
C ASP A 41 17.19 -18.18 -6.07
N GLY A 42 17.68 -17.60 -4.96
CA GLY A 42 19.10 -17.31 -4.73
C GLY A 42 19.65 -16.20 -5.63
N GLN A 43 18.77 -15.38 -6.22
CA GLN A 43 19.14 -14.31 -7.14
C GLN A 43 19.66 -13.05 -6.44
N VAL A 44 19.61 -13.03 -5.10
CA VAL A 44 19.99 -11.90 -4.28
C VAL A 44 21.35 -12.16 -3.63
N THR A 45 22.27 -11.21 -3.78
CA THR A 45 23.58 -11.22 -3.11
C THR A 45 23.54 -10.56 -1.73
N ASN A 46 22.67 -9.56 -1.56
CA ASN A 46 22.50 -8.82 -0.32
C ASN A 46 21.16 -9.13 0.38
N TYR A 47 21.18 -10.10 1.31
CA TYR A 47 20.00 -10.50 2.07
C TYR A 47 19.51 -9.41 3.06
N ILE A 48 20.39 -8.53 3.53
CA ILE A 48 20.03 -7.45 4.45
C ILE A 48 19.13 -6.44 3.72
N GLU A 49 19.50 -6.08 2.49
CA GLU A 49 18.70 -5.18 1.67
C GLU A 49 17.39 -5.81 1.20
N ALA A 50 17.40 -7.10 0.81
CA ALA A 50 16.17 -7.79 0.45
C ALA A 50 15.17 -7.87 1.61
N THR A 51 15.66 -8.15 2.83
CA THR A 51 14.78 -8.15 4.01
C THR A 51 14.23 -6.76 4.34
N LEU A 52 15.02 -5.70 4.13
CA LEU A 52 14.55 -4.32 4.26
C LEU A 52 13.45 -3.98 3.24
N HIS A 53 13.60 -4.39 1.97
CA HIS A 53 12.56 -4.20 0.95
C HIS A 53 11.26 -4.92 1.30
N VAL A 54 11.36 -6.18 1.73
CA VAL A 54 10.19 -6.94 2.19
C VAL A 54 9.53 -6.25 3.38
N TYR A 55 10.32 -5.75 4.34
CA TYR A 55 9.83 -5.03 5.52
C TYR A 55 9.07 -3.75 5.15
N LEU A 56 9.64 -2.92 4.27
CA LEU A 56 8.99 -1.69 3.79
C LEU A 56 7.68 -1.99 3.04
N SER A 57 7.69 -3.01 2.17
CA SER A 57 6.49 -3.44 1.45
C SER A 57 5.42 -3.97 2.41
N LEU A 58 5.80 -4.70 3.45
CA LEU A 58 4.88 -5.21 4.48
C LEU A 58 4.22 -4.07 5.27
N ILE A 59 4.99 -3.05 5.66
CA ILE A 59 4.44 -1.87 6.34
C ILE A 59 3.42 -1.16 5.45
N ASN A 60 3.75 -0.93 4.18
CA ASN A 60 2.84 -0.25 3.26
C ASN A 60 1.58 -1.08 2.97
N LEU A 61 1.72 -2.40 2.83
CA LEU A 61 0.58 -3.31 2.71
C LEU A 61 -0.34 -3.20 3.94
N PHE A 62 0.23 -3.25 5.14
CA PHE A 62 -0.52 -3.15 6.38
C PHE A 62 -1.24 -1.80 6.52
N GLN A 63 -0.58 -0.69 6.19
CA GLN A 63 -1.20 0.64 6.21
C GLN A 63 -2.40 0.73 5.26
N ASN A 64 -2.25 0.23 4.02
CA ASN A 64 -3.34 0.23 3.06
C ASN A 64 -4.51 -0.65 3.53
N LEU A 65 -4.24 -1.82 4.11
CA LEU A 65 -5.27 -2.66 4.73
C LEU A 65 -5.97 -1.94 5.88
N LEU A 66 -5.22 -1.25 6.74
CA LEU A 66 -5.80 -0.49 7.85
C LEU A 66 -6.69 0.66 7.35
N THR A 67 -6.28 1.36 6.29
CA THR A 67 -7.12 2.37 5.64
C THR A 67 -8.41 1.76 5.08
N LEU A 68 -8.33 0.62 4.37
CA LEU A 68 -9.52 -0.09 3.89
C LEU A 68 -10.45 -0.49 5.04
N LEU A 69 -9.91 -1.09 6.10
CA LEU A 69 -10.67 -1.47 7.29
C LEU A 69 -11.34 -0.26 7.93
N THR A 70 -10.63 0.85 8.05
CA THR A 70 -11.17 2.10 8.63
C THR A 70 -12.30 2.67 7.78
N LEU A 71 -12.14 2.71 6.45
CA LEU A 71 -13.16 3.22 5.53
C LEU A 71 -14.40 2.33 5.47
N LEU A 72 -14.23 1.01 5.56
CA LEU A 72 -15.32 0.05 5.58
C LEU A 72 -16.05 0.07 6.93
N SER A 73 -15.31 0.12 8.04
CA SER A 73 -15.88 0.18 9.40
C SER A 73 -16.57 1.52 9.70
N GLY A 74 -16.12 2.61 9.09
CA GLY A 74 -16.73 3.93 9.23
C GLY A 74 -17.99 4.15 8.39
N ARG A 75 -18.29 3.25 7.45
CA ARG A 75 -19.48 3.34 6.57
C ARG A 75 -20.76 2.79 7.21
N ASP A 76 -20.63 1.96 8.25
CA ASP A 76 -21.75 1.32 8.96
C ASP A 76 -22.29 2.17 10.14
N ARG A 77 -22.10 3.50 10.11
CA ARG A 77 -22.69 4.44 11.07
C ARG A 77 -23.50 5.51 10.38
#